data_AF-K1SYX8-F1
#
_entry.id   AF-K1SYX8-F1
#
_cell.length_a   1.000
_cell.length_b   1.000
_cell.length_c   1.000
_cell.angle_alpha   90.00
_cell.angle_beta   90.00
_cell.angle_gamma   90.00
#
_symmetry.space_group_name_H-M   'P 1'
#
loop_
_entity.id
_entity.type
_entity.pdbx_description
1 polymer ?
#
loop_
_entity_poly.entity_id
_entity_poly.type
_entity_poly.pdbx_seq_one_letter_code
_entity_poly.pdbx_strand_id
1 'polypeptide(L)'
;MSNSDAMNSEIRFLEEVEEKLKTRITEINASFLEGEKQIESMHDYYWENYTEMDEYGYENYDNQQALLGEVNANNERLMKKQRLKKMIDSP
;
A
#
# COMPACT_ATOMS: atom_id res chain seq x y z
N MET A 1 14.03 -9.19 -40.03
CA MET A 1 13.37 -9.85 -38.88
C MET A 1 12.08 -10.46 -39.40
N SER A 2 11.82 -11.73 -39.10
CA SER A 2 10.57 -12.37 -39.49
C SER A 2 9.42 -11.82 -38.65
N ASN A 3 8.20 -11.77 -39.18
CA ASN A 3 7.00 -11.39 -38.39
C ASN A 3 6.86 -12.26 -37.12
N SER A 4 7.34 -13.51 -37.18
CA SER A 4 7.36 -14.43 -36.03
C SER A 4 8.30 -13.95 -34.91
N ASP A 5 9.43 -13.35 -35.25
CA ASP A 5 10.42 -12.89 -34.26
C ASP A 5 9.92 -11.66 -33.50
N ALA A 6 9.22 -10.75 -34.19
CA ALA A 6 8.61 -9.56 -33.61
C ALA A 6 7.44 -9.93 -32.67
N MET A 7 6.57 -10.85 -33.09
CA MET A 7 5.44 -11.30 -32.26
C MET A 7 5.92 -12.03 -30.99
N ASN A 8 6.99 -12.82 -31.09
CA ASN A 8 7.60 -13.47 -29.94
C ASN A 8 8.29 -12.47 -28.98
N SER A 9 8.80 -11.34 -29.47
CA SER A 9 9.38 -10.31 -28.59
C SER A 9 8.29 -9.53 -27.86
N GLU A 10 7.15 -9.29 -28.51
CA GLU A 10 6.00 -8.61 -27.93
C GLU A 10 5.34 -9.45 -26.82
N ILE A 11 5.19 -10.77 -27.03
CA ILE A 11 4.68 -11.70 -26.00
C ILE A 11 5.60 -11.70 -24.77
N ARG A 12 6.93 -11.82 -24.96
CA ARG A 12 7.88 -11.78 -23.83
C ARG A 12 7.86 -10.46 -23.07
N PHE A 13 7.65 -9.35 -23.78
CA PHE A 13 7.52 -8.04 -23.14
C PHE A 13 6.28 -7.97 -22.25
N LEU A 14 5.14 -8.46 -22.72
CA LEU A 14 3.90 -8.50 -21.94
C LEU A 14 4.04 -9.41 -20.71
N GLU A 15 4.68 -10.58 -20.85
CA GLU A 15 4.98 -11.48 -19.72
C GLU A 15 5.86 -10.78 -18.67
N GLU A 16 6.89 -10.05 -19.10
CA GLU A 16 7.76 -9.29 -18.19
C GLU A 16 6.99 -8.19 -17.45
N VAL A 17 6.10 -7.48 -18.15
CA VAL A 17 5.24 -6.46 -17.55
C VAL A 17 4.28 -7.09 -16.54
N GLU A 18 3.64 -8.20 -16.88
CA GLU A 18 2.72 -8.91 -16.00
C GLU A 18 3.41 -9.36 -14.70
N GLU A 19 4.61 -9.93 -14.79
CA GLU A 19 5.38 -10.35 -13.62
C GLU A 19 5.77 -9.15 -12.74
N LYS A 20 6.21 -8.04 -13.33
CA LYS A 20 6.49 -6.80 -12.58
C LYS A 20 5.24 -6.27 -11.87
N LEU A 21 4.08 -6.32 -12.52
CA LEU A 21 2.80 -5.90 -11.91
C LEU A 21 2.44 -6.80 -10.73
N LYS A 22 2.57 -8.13 -10.86
CA LYS A 22 2.33 -9.09 -9.77
C LYS A 22 3.26 -8.85 -8.58
N THR A 23 4.57 -8.72 -8.83
CA THR A 23 5.55 -8.42 -7.77
C THR A 23 5.17 -7.13 -7.05
N ARG A 24 4.82 -6.07 -7.78
CA ARG A 24 4.46 -4.79 -7.18
C ARG A 24 3.18 -4.86 -6.34
N ILE A 25 2.19 -5.65 -6.76
CA ILE A 25 0.97 -5.89 -5.98
C ILE A 25 1.31 -6.62 -4.67
N THR A 26 2.18 -7.62 -4.71
CA THR A 26 2.62 -8.37 -3.52
C THR A 26 3.34 -7.46 -2.52
N GLU A 27 4.26 -6.61 -2.99
CA GLU A 27 4.93 -5.61 -2.15
C GLU A 27 3.93 -4.63 -1.50
N ILE A 28 2.94 -4.15 -2.27
CA ILE A 28 1.89 -3.26 -1.74
C ILE A 28 1.09 -3.98 -0.65
N ASN A 29 0.75 -5.26 -0.83
CA ASN A 29 0.02 -6.04 0.19
C ASN A 29 0.85 -6.20 1.47
N ALA A 30 2.15 -6.46 1.36
CA ALA A 30 3.02 -6.54 2.52
C ALA A 30 3.07 -5.20 3.28
N SER A 31 3.18 -4.08 2.56
CA SER A 31 3.15 -2.74 3.13
C SER A 31 1.81 -2.39 3.81
N PHE A 32 0.69 -2.89 3.28
CA PHE A 32 -0.62 -2.75 3.94
C PHE A 32 -0.66 -3.48 5.29
N LEU A 33 -0.19 -4.73 5.33
CA LEU A 33 -0.17 -5.54 6.55
C LEU A 33 0.70 -4.88 7.64
N GLU A 34 1.81 -4.26 7.23
CA GLU A 34 2.66 -3.51 8.16
C GLU A 34 2.00 -2.23 8.67
N GLY A 35 1.30 -1.49 7.80
CA GLY A 35 0.50 -0.33 8.20
C GLY A 35 -0.64 -0.70 9.17
N GLU A 36 -1.31 -1.84 8.97
CA GLU A 36 -2.34 -2.33 9.89
C GLU A 36 -1.76 -2.59 11.30
N LYS A 37 -0.58 -3.20 11.39
CA LYS A 37 0.12 -3.42 12.67
C LYS A 37 0.53 -2.11 13.35
N GLN A 38 0.95 -1.11 12.57
CA GLN A 38 1.30 0.20 13.12
C GLN A 38 0.07 0.89 13.71
N ILE A 39 -1.08 0.83 13.03
CA ILE A 39 -2.35 1.36 13.55
C ILE A 39 -2.78 0.62 14.82
N GLU A 40 -2.68 -0.71 14.85
CA GLU A 40 -2.98 -1.52 16.03
C GLU A 40 -2.07 -1.14 17.23
N SER A 41 -0.76 -1.01 17.00
CA SER A 41 0.18 -0.56 18.02
C SER A 41 -0.13 0.84 18.54
N MET A 42 -0.63 1.74 17.70
CA MET A 42 -1.09 3.06 18.14
C MET A 42 -2.34 2.96 19.01
N HIS A 43 -3.30 2.08 18.67
CA HIS A 43 -4.46 1.84 19.53
C HIS A 43 -4.09 1.30 20.90
N ASP A 44 -3.15 0.35 20.98
CA ASP A 44 -2.67 -0.20 22.25
C ASP A 44 -2.01 0.90 23.10
N TYR A 45 -1.17 1.74 22.48
CA TYR A 45 -0.54 2.88 23.15
C TYR A 45 -1.56 3.88 23.70
N TYR A 46 -2.61 4.20 22.93
CA TYR A 46 -3.71 5.06 23.41
C TYR A 46 -4.49 4.42 24.56
N TRP A 47 -4.72 3.11 24.49
CA TRP A 47 -5.47 2.39 25.49
C TRP A 47 -4.73 2.32 26.83
N GLU A 48 -3.44 1.99 26.80
CA GLU A 48 -2.61 1.86 28.00
C GLU A 48 -2.42 3.21 28.73
N ASN A 49 -2.43 4.33 28.00
CA ASN A 49 -2.15 5.67 28.55
C ASN A 49 -3.39 6.57 28.61
N TYR A 50 -4.60 6.01 28.43
CA TYR A 50 -5.83 6.79 28.30
C TYR A 50 -6.12 7.71 29.51
N THR A 51 -5.77 7.28 30.72
CA THR A 51 -5.92 8.09 31.94
C THR A 51 -4.87 9.18 32.11
N GLU A 52 -3.70 9.05 31.48
CA GLU A 52 -2.60 10.02 31.56
C GLU A 52 -2.69 11.07 30.44
N MET A 53 -3.23 10.68 29.28
CA MET A 53 -3.46 11.55 28.11
C MET A 53 -4.56 12.61 28.32
N ASP A 54 -5.58 12.31 29.12
CA ASP A 54 -6.66 13.27 29.43
C ASP A 54 -6.15 14.47 30.25
N GLU A 55 -4.97 14.34 30.88
CA GLU A 55 -4.33 15.38 31.68
C GLU A 55 -3.44 16.33 30.85
N TYR A 56 -2.98 15.91 29.65
CA TYR A 56 -2.07 16.70 28.78
C TYR A 56 -2.45 16.61 27.28
N GLY A 57 -3.35 17.49 26.83
CA GLY A 57 -3.96 17.46 25.48
C GLY A 57 -3.07 17.73 24.25
N TYR A 58 -1.73 17.76 24.36
CA TYR A 58 -0.85 17.96 23.20
C TYR A 58 -0.55 16.65 22.44
N GLU A 59 -0.46 15.51 23.12
CA GLU A 59 -0.19 14.22 22.45
C GLU A 59 -1.36 13.75 21.59
N ASN A 60 -2.61 14.06 21.97
CA ASN A 60 -3.79 13.68 21.19
C ASN A 60 -3.83 14.37 19.80
N TYR A 61 -3.39 15.63 19.69
CA TYR A 61 -3.34 16.33 18.40
C TYR A 61 -2.31 15.70 17.46
N ASP A 62 -1.08 15.49 17.93
CA ASP A 62 -0.01 14.92 17.11
C ASP A 62 -0.33 13.47 16.69
N ASN A 63 -0.92 12.69 17.58
CA ASN A 63 -1.31 11.32 17.28
C ASN A 63 -2.50 11.25 16.31
N GLN A 64 -3.44 12.20 16.36
CA GLN A 64 -4.49 12.33 15.34
C GLN A 64 -3.90 12.69 13.96
N GLN A 65 -2.90 13.58 13.91
CA GLN A 65 -2.22 13.92 12.67
C GLN A 65 -1.44 12.71 12.10
N ALA A 66 -0.76 11.94 12.96
CA ALA A 66 -0.09 10.71 12.55
C ALA A 66 -1.08 9.68 11.98
N LEU A 67 -2.22 9.47 12.65
CA LEU A 67 -3.27 8.57 12.17
C LEU A 67 -3.86 9.03 10.83
N LEU A 68 -4.11 10.34 10.67
CA LEU A 68 -4.59 10.92 9.41
C LEU A 68 -3.59 10.69 8.27
N GLY A 69 -2.29 10.82 8.55
CA GLY A 69 -1.20 10.53 7.62
C GLY A 69 -1.22 9.07 7.14
N GLU A 70 -1.30 8.12 8.07
CA GLU A 70 -1.37 6.69 7.75
C GLU A 70 -2.61 6.32 6.94
N VAL A 71 -3.78 6.87 7.30
CA VAL A 71 -5.03 6.65 6.55
C VAL A 71 -4.91 7.18 5.11
N ASN A 72 -4.33 8.35 4.92
CA ASN A 72 -4.12 8.92 3.58
C ASN A 72 -3.14 8.09 2.75
N ALA A 73 -2.01 7.67 3.33
CA ALA A 73 -1.04 6.81 2.67
C ALA A 73 -1.66 5.46 2.26
N ASN A 74 -2.51 4.87 3.10
CA ASN A 74 -3.24 3.65 2.78
C ASN A 74 -4.24 3.84 1.64
N ASN A 75 -4.95 4.97 1.58
CA ASN A 75 -5.85 5.29 0.47
C ASN A 75 -5.10 5.41 -0.86
N GLU A 76 -3.93 6.07 -0.88
CA GLU A 76 -3.09 6.17 -2.07
C GLU A 76 -2.59 4.79 -2.53
N ARG A 77 -2.15 3.95 -1.58
CA ARG A 77 -1.74 2.56 -1.86
C ARG A 77 -2.91 1.75 -2.44
N LEU A 78 -4.13 1.96 -1.96
CA LEU A 78 -5.33 1.26 -2.42
C LEU A 78 -5.67 1.66 -3.86
N MET A 79 -5.68 2.97 -4.16
CA MET A 79 -5.89 3.48 -5.51
C MET A 79 -4.85 2.93 -6.49
N LYS A 80 -3.58 2.91 -6.08
CA LYS A 80 -2.48 2.34 -6.88
C LYS A 80 -2.69 0.84 -7.15
N LYS A 81 -3.04 0.06 -6.13
CA LYS A 81 -3.35 -1.38 -6.28
C LYS A 81 -4.50 -1.60 -7.25
N GLN A 82 -5.57 -0.82 -7.17
CA GLN A 82 -6.71 -0.92 -8.10
C GLN A 82 -6.30 -0.61 -9.54
N ARG A 83 -5.45 0.41 -9.75
CA ARG A 83 -4.92 0.75 -11.07
C ARG A 83 -4.08 -0.37 -11.67
N LEU A 84 -3.16 -0.94 -10.87
CA LEU A 84 -2.30 -2.06 -11.32
C LEU A 84 -3.12 -3.31 -11.65
N LYS A 85 -4.17 -3.62 -10.87
CA LYS A 85 -5.09 -4.72 -11.20
C LYS A 85 -5.75 -4.55 -12.56
N LYS A 86 -6.25 -3.35 -12.87
CA LYS A 86 -6.84 -3.06 -14.19
C LYS A 86 -5.84 -3.18 -15.34
N MET A 87 -4.56 -2.89 -15.08
CA MET A 87 -3.50 -3.04 -16.08
C MET A 87 -3.15 -4.50 -16.35
N ILE A 88 -3.37 -5.44 -15.42
CA ILE A 88 -3.16 -6.87 -15.68
C ILE A 88 -4.14 -7.38 -16.76
N ASP A 89 -5.37 -6.88 -16.76
CA ASP A 89 -6.39 -7.32 -17.72
C ASP A 89 -6.14 -6.82 -19.15
N SER A 90 -5.33 -5.75 -19.30
CA SER A 90 -4.91 -5.18 -20.58
C SER A 90 -3.55 -4.46 -20.41
N PRO A 91 -2.44 -5.22 -20.35
CA PRO A 91 -1.10 -4.69 -20.07
C PRO A 91 -0.56 -3.79 -21.18
#